data_AF-A0A8T5M257-F1
#
_entry.id   AF-A0A8T5M257-F1
#
_cell.length_a   1.000
_cell.length_b   1.000
_cell.length_c   1.000
_cell.angle_alpha   90.00
_cell.angle_beta   90.00
_cell.angle_gamma   90.00
#
_symmetry.space_group_name_H-M   'P 1'
#
loop_
_entity.id
_entity.type
_entity.pdbx_description
1 polymer ?
#
loop_
_entity_poly.entity_id
_entity_poly.type
_entity_poly.pdbx_seq_one_letter_code
_entity_poly.pdbx_strand_id
1 'polypeptide(L)'
;MALINLDQMLIDQFKEKIVIGFDRYQDPRELMLRATAESIGNLISAKADTLYHDLFHTVRVTLTMSEILRGKATVEPVSADDWFNSIMAGIHHDVGLLRNLFNDDNHELGSTGASLYPVHVERSMKFVMERYVNAFNIKAVADLIEYTQFPVPSGLDDHGSYGGLLRAADYIGQFTDPNLRRMNVNLLS
;
A
#
# COMPACT_ATOMS: atom_id res chain seq x y z
N MET A 1 -33.23 -4.00 8.31
CA MET A 1 -32.06 -3.45 9.02
C MET A 1 -30.87 -3.71 8.13
N ALA A 2 -30.35 -2.70 7.44
CA ALA A 2 -29.15 -2.90 6.60
C ALA A 2 -27.97 -3.19 7.53
N LEU A 3 -27.25 -4.29 7.29
CA LEU A 3 -26.00 -4.59 7.98
C LEU A 3 -25.00 -3.46 7.69
N ILE A 4 -24.38 -2.92 8.73
CA ILE A 4 -23.31 -1.93 8.60
C ILE A 4 -22.11 -2.64 7.97
N ASN A 5 -21.66 -2.17 6.80
CA ASN A 5 -20.43 -2.64 6.17
C ASN A 5 -19.26 -1.76 6.66
N LEU A 6 -18.50 -2.26 7.63
CA LEU A 6 -17.37 -1.54 8.22
C LEU A 6 -16.25 -1.28 7.21
N ASP A 7 -16.00 -2.20 6.29
CA ASP A 7 -14.98 -2.05 5.26
C ASP A 7 -15.35 -0.91 4.31
N GLN A 8 -16.62 -0.83 3.90
CA GLN A 8 -17.08 0.27 3.07
C GLN A 8 -16.94 1.62 3.80
N MET A 9 -17.29 1.68 5.07
CA MET A 9 -17.10 2.91 5.87
C MET A 9 -15.62 3.30 5.96
N LEU A 10 -14.73 2.31 6.13
CA LEU A 10 -13.29 2.54 6.17
C LEU A 10 -12.77 3.06 4.82
N ILE A 11 -13.22 2.48 3.71
CA ILE A 11 -12.89 2.92 2.35
C ILE A 11 -13.38 4.35 2.11
N ASP A 12 -14.62 4.67 2.49
CA ASP A 12 -15.19 6.01 2.33
C ASP A 12 -14.36 7.05 3.10
N GLN A 13 -13.97 6.76 4.34
CA GLN A 13 -13.08 7.62 5.12
C GLN A 13 -11.67 7.70 4.53
N PHE A 14 -11.15 6.60 4.01
CA PHE A 14 -9.83 6.55 3.41
C PHE A 14 -9.72 7.48 2.20
N LYS A 15 -10.70 7.44 1.30
CA LYS A 15 -10.78 8.30 0.10
C LYS A 15 -10.71 9.78 0.45
N GLU A 16 -11.41 10.20 1.51
CA GLU A 16 -11.39 11.59 1.96
C GLU A 16 -10.05 11.95 2.60
N LYS A 17 -9.46 11.06 3.40
CA LYS A 17 -8.25 11.38 4.17
C LYS A 17 -6.98 11.45 3.33
N ILE A 18 -6.81 10.57 2.34
CA ILE A 18 -5.59 10.54 1.51
C ILE A 18 -5.36 11.83 0.74
N VAL A 19 -6.43 12.54 0.40
CA VAL A 19 -6.35 13.73 -0.45
C VAL A 19 -6.09 15.02 0.33
N ILE A 20 -6.34 15.05 1.65
CA ILE A 20 -6.21 16.28 2.45
C ILE A 20 -4.78 16.85 2.35
N GLY A 21 -3.77 15.97 2.33
CA GLY A 21 -2.37 16.42 2.16
C GLY A 21 -2.04 16.86 0.73
N PHE A 22 -2.78 16.36 -0.26
CA PHE A 22 -2.57 16.60 -1.68
C PHE A 22 -3.33 17.83 -2.21
N ASP A 23 -4.43 18.23 -1.56
CA ASP A 23 -5.24 19.41 -1.93
C ASP A 23 -4.40 20.69 -2.07
N ARG A 24 -3.29 20.81 -1.34
CA ARG A 24 -2.34 21.93 -1.46
C ARG A 24 -1.80 22.16 -2.88
N TYR A 25 -1.83 21.15 -3.74
CA TYR A 25 -1.34 21.23 -5.11
C TYR A 25 -2.45 21.63 -6.10
N GLN A 26 -3.72 21.59 -5.69
CA GLN A 26 -4.89 21.84 -6.56
C GLN A 26 -4.82 21.01 -7.86
N ASP A 27 -4.35 19.77 -7.73
CA ASP A 27 -4.06 18.87 -8.84
C ASP A 27 -5.24 17.92 -9.11
N PRO A 28 -5.75 17.82 -10.36
CA PRO A 28 -6.91 17.00 -10.69
C PRO A 28 -6.72 15.50 -10.44
N ARG A 29 -5.47 15.05 -10.27
CA ARG A 29 -5.15 13.66 -9.91
C ARG A 29 -5.68 13.26 -8.53
N GLU A 30 -6.16 14.20 -7.72
CA GLU A 30 -6.94 13.91 -6.51
C GLU A 30 -8.08 12.91 -6.78
N LEU A 31 -8.80 13.09 -7.90
CA LEU A 31 -9.89 12.19 -8.29
C LEU A 31 -9.38 10.77 -8.56
N MET A 32 -8.18 10.64 -9.13
CA MET A 32 -7.53 9.36 -9.36
C MET A 32 -7.12 8.69 -8.04
N LEU A 33 -6.63 9.45 -7.05
CA LEU A 33 -6.34 8.90 -5.71
C LEU A 33 -7.61 8.34 -5.06
N ARG A 34 -8.72 9.09 -5.11
CA ARG A 34 -10.03 8.66 -4.56
C ARG A 34 -10.56 7.42 -5.26
N ALA A 35 -10.57 7.41 -6.59
CA ALA A 35 -11.03 6.27 -7.37
C ALA A 35 -10.13 5.02 -7.15
N THR A 36 -8.83 5.23 -7.00
CA THR A 36 -7.88 4.15 -6.72
C THR A 36 -8.08 3.58 -5.31
N ALA A 37 -8.20 4.42 -4.29
CA ALA A 37 -8.47 3.99 -2.92
C ALA A 37 -9.78 3.21 -2.82
N GLU A 38 -10.82 3.63 -3.53
CA GLU A 38 -12.07 2.89 -3.63
C GLU A 38 -11.90 1.54 -4.33
N SER A 39 -11.33 1.53 -5.53
CA SER A 39 -11.20 0.31 -6.34
C SER A 39 -10.29 -0.73 -5.68
N ILE A 40 -9.16 -0.30 -5.13
CA ILE A 40 -8.19 -1.20 -4.49
C ILE A 40 -8.66 -1.59 -3.10
N GLY A 41 -9.26 -0.66 -2.33
CA GLY A 41 -9.85 -0.98 -1.04
C GLY A 41 -10.95 -2.05 -1.16
N ASN A 42 -11.84 -1.92 -2.15
CA ASN A 42 -12.86 -2.94 -2.44
C ASN A 42 -12.24 -4.28 -2.87
N LEU A 43 -11.18 -4.24 -3.68
CA LEU A 43 -10.48 -5.45 -4.11
C LEU A 43 -9.85 -6.19 -2.92
N ILE A 44 -9.19 -5.46 -2.01
CA ILE A 44 -8.56 -6.01 -0.81
C ILE A 44 -9.63 -6.54 0.15
N SER A 45 -10.68 -5.77 0.44
CA SER A 45 -11.80 -6.21 1.29
C SER A 45 -12.44 -7.51 0.79
N ALA A 46 -12.56 -7.67 -0.53
CA ALA A 46 -13.17 -8.86 -1.12
C ALA A 46 -12.25 -10.09 -1.19
N LYS A 47 -10.93 -9.90 -1.27
CA LYS A 47 -9.99 -10.98 -1.60
C LYS A 47 -8.92 -11.26 -0.54
N ALA A 48 -8.64 -10.34 0.37
CA ALA A 48 -7.60 -10.53 1.36
C ALA A 48 -7.98 -11.66 2.32
N ASP A 49 -7.08 -12.63 2.47
CA ASP A 49 -7.22 -13.79 3.34
C ASP A 49 -5.97 -14.00 4.21
N THR A 50 -5.22 -12.93 4.44
CA THR A 50 -4.14 -12.90 5.44
C THR A 50 -4.65 -12.33 6.76
N LEU A 51 -3.98 -12.66 7.87
CA LEU A 51 -4.37 -12.19 9.21
C LEU A 51 -4.02 -10.72 9.48
N TYR A 52 -3.19 -10.12 8.63
CA TYR A 52 -2.56 -8.83 8.90
C TYR A 52 -2.54 -7.90 7.70
N HIS A 53 -2.04 -8.39 6.56
CA HIS A 53 -2.01 -7.62 5.31
C HIS A 53 -3.41 -7.60 4.70
N ASP A 54 -4.26 -6.75 5.26
CA ASP A 54 -5.66 -6.55 4.93
C ASP A 54 -5.95 -5.09 4.54
N LEU A 55 -7.23 -4.74 4.41
CA LEU A 55 -7.66 -3.37 4.09
C LEU A 55 -7.16 -2.38 5.15
N PHE A 56 -7.20 -2.75 6.42
CA PHE A 56 -6.84 -1.87 7.51
C PHE A 56 -5.34 -1.59 7.55
N HIS A 57 -4.51 -2.60 7.30
CA HIS A 57 -3.06 -2.40 7.10
C HIS A 57 -2.79 -1.43 5.95
N THR A 58 -3.39 -1.66 4.78
CA THR A 58 -3.19 -0.81 3.59
C THR A 58 -3.57 0.66 3.86
N VAL A 59 -4.72 0.88 4.48
CA VAL A 59 -5.19 2.23 4.87
C VAL A 59 -4.20 2.87 5.83
N ARG A 60 -3.74 2.13 6.84
CA ARG A 60 -2.82 2.65 7.84
C ARG A 60 -1.49 3.05 7.24
N VAL A 61 -0.84 2.17 6.47
CA VAL A 61 0.44 2.46 5.82
C VAL A 61 0.33 3.69 4.93
N THR A 62 -0.72 3.77 4.10
CA THR A 62 -0.93 4.90 3.19
C THR A 62 -1.14 6.22 3.95
N LEU A 63 -1.95 6.22 5.01
CA LEU A 63 -2.17 7.43 5.81
C LEU A 63 -0.92 7.82 6.61
N THR A 64 -0.16 6.86 7.13
CA THR A 64 1.13 7.13 7.75
C THR A 64 2.11 7.74 6.75
N MET A 65 2.16 7.24 5.51
CA MET A 65 2.97 7.85 4.45
C MET A 65 2.55 9.29 4.17
N SER A 66 1.25 9.58 4.13
CA SER A 66 0.72 10.95 3.99
C SER A 66 1.22 11.88 5.12
N GLU A 67 1.20 11.42 6.38
CA GLU A 67 1.71 12.23 7.50
C GLU A 67 3.23 12.40 7.46
N ILE A 68 3.99 11.38 7.03
CA ILE A 68 5.44 11.49 6.84
C ILE A 68 5.75 12.55 5.76
N LEU A 69 5.04 12.53 4.64
CA LEU A 69 5.19 13.52 3.58
C LEU A 69 4.83 14.94 4.05
N ARG A 70 3.78 15.08 4.89
CA ARG A 70 3.46 16.37 5.53
C ARG A 70 4.62 16.87 6.38
N GLY A 71 5.20 15.99 7.20
CA GLY A 71 6.38 16.30 8.02
C GLY A 71 7.56 16.73 7.16
N LYS A 72 7.92 15.93 6.14
CA LYS A 72 9.00 16.25 5.19
C LYS A 72 8.78 17.62 4.54
N ALA A 73 7.56 17.92 4.13
CA ALA A 73 7.18 19.19 3.50
C ALA A 73 7.34 20.44 4.38
N THR A 74 7.58 20.28 5.69
CA THR A 74 7.92 21.38 6.60
C THR A 74 9.41 21.72 6.63
N VAL A 75 10.25 20.78 6.19
CA VAL A 75 11.72 20.88 6.19
C VAL A 75 12.24 21.13 4.78
N GLU A 76 11.66 20.46 3.78
CA GLU A 76 12.06 20.55 2.38
C GLU A 76 10.85 20.41 1.44
N PRO A 77 10.87 20.99 0.23
CA PRO A 77 9.76 20.86 -0.71
C PRO A 77 9.48 19.42 -1.10
N VAL A 78 8.20 19.05 -1.19
CA VAL A 78 7.73 17.80 -1.79
C VAL A 78 6.92 18.18 -3.03
N SER A 79 7.23 17.60 -4.18
CA SER A 79 6.50 17.88 -5.41
C SER A 79 5.13 17.18 -5.42
N ALA A 80 4.21 17.64 -6.28
CA ALA A 80 2.94 16.94 -6.49
C ALA A 80 3.16 15.51 -7.01
N ASP A 81 4.17 15.30 -7.86
CA ASP A 81 4.48 13.98 -8.40
C ASP A 81 5.00 13.02 -7.33
N ASP A 82 5.93 13.48 -6.49
CA ASP A 82 6.47 12.65 -5.40
C ASP A 82 5.38 12.29 -4.38
N TRP A 83 4.51 13.25 -4.05
CA TRP A 83 3.37 13.00 -3.16
C TRP A 83 2.41 11.98 -3.78
N PHE A 84 1.98 12.23 -5.01
CA PHE A 84 1.03 11.38 -5.73
C PHE A 84 1.57 9.94 -5.86
N ASN A 85 2.81 9.78 -6.32
CA ASN A 85 3.44 8.48 -6.51
C ASN A 85 3.61 7.73 -5.18
N SER A 86 3.95 8.45 -4.10
CA SER A 86 4.07 7.86 -2.75
C SER A 86 2.74 7.34 -2.22
N ILE A 87 1.63 8.08 -2.40
CA ILE A 87 0.29 7.62 -1.99
C ILE A 87 -0.16 6.45 -2.87
N MET A 88 0.07 6.52 -4.19
CA MET A 88 -0.23 5.41 -5.10
C MET A 88 0.54 4.15 -4.72
N ALA A 89 1.82 4.26 -4.35
CA ALA A 89 2.62 3.13 -3.88
C ALA A 89 2.07 2.57 -2.57
N GLY A 90 1.73 3.42 -1.59
CA GLY A 90 1.10 3.01 -0.33
C GLY A 90 -0.20 2.23 -0.52
N ILE A 91 -1.07 2.65 -1.44
CA ILE A 91 -2.33 1.93 -1.72
C ILE A 91 -2.09 0.53 -2.29
N HIS A 92 -0.99 0.31 -3.00
CA HIS A 92 -0.73 -0.92 -3.76
C HIS A 92 0.34 -1.83 -3.19
N HIS A 93 1.13 -1.40 -2.20
CA HIS A 93 2.35 -2.09 -1.79
C HIS A 93 2.14 -3.59 -1.52
N ASP A 94 0.98 -3.95 -0.95
CA ASP A 94 0.62 -5.32 -0.57
C ASP A 94 -0.45 -5.99 -1.45
N VAL A 95 -0.88 -5.36 -2.55
CA VAL A 95 -1.89 -5.97 -3.45
C VAL A 95 -1.42 -7.31 -4.01
N GLY A 96 -0.10 -7.51 -4.12
CA GLY A 96 0.54 -8.76 -4.50
C GLY A 96 0.45 -9.88 -3.47
N LEU A 97 -0.25 -9.70 -2.33
CA LEU A 97 -0.65 -10.80 -1.44
C LEU A 97 -2.01 -11.39 -1.82
N LEU A 98 -2.78 -10.74 -2.69
CA LEU A 98 -4.06 -11.26 -3.15
C LEU A 98 -3.85 -12.47 -4.07
N ARG A 99 -4.65 -13.52 -3.86
CA ARG A 99 -4.69 -14.70 -4.73
C ARG A 99 -5.57 -14.45 -5.95
N ASN A 100 -5.26 -15.12 -7.06
CA ASN A 100 -6.00 -15.01 -8.32
C ASN A 100 -6.07 -13.54 -8.80
N LEU A 101 -4.93 -12.85 -8.75
CA LEU A 101 -4.72 -11.52 -9.29
C LEU A 101 -4.36 -11.59 -10.78
N PHE A 102 -3.60 -12.61 -11.17
CA PHE A 102 -3.18 -12.86 -12.55
C PHE A 102 -3.78 -14.17 -13.09
N ASN A 103 -3.85 -14.29 -14.43
CA ASN A 103 -4.42 -15.48 -15.08
C ASN A 103 -3.60 -16.76 -14.86
N ASP A 104 -2.31 -16.61 -14.55
CA ASP A 104 -1.33 -17.67 -14.33
C ASP A 104 -1.04 -17.93 -12.85
N ASP A 105 -1.78 -17.30 -11.93
CA ASP A 105 -1.68 -17.55 -10.50
C ASP A 105 -2.09 -19.00 -10.17
N ASN A 106 -1.10 -19.85 -9.92
CA ASN A 106 -1.29 -21.19 -9.40
C ASN A 106 -0.86 -21.23 -7.93
N HIS A 107 -1.79 -21.60 -7.04
CA HIS A 107 -1.54 -21.67 -5.60
C HIS A 107 -2.00 -23.02 -5.05
N GLU A 108 -1.33 -23.51 -4.01
CA GLU A 108 -1.70 -24.76 -3.36
C GLU A 108 -3.11 -24.68 -2.73
N LEU A 109 -3.88 -25.77 -2.84
CA LEU A 109 -5.19 -25.87 -2.20
C LEU A 109 -5.06 -25.76 -0.68
N GLY A 110 -5.80 -24.83 -0.08
CA GLY A 110 -5.73 -24.56 1.37
C GLY A 110 -4.67 -23.54 1.78
N SER A 111 -3.91 -22.96 0.84
CA SER A 111 -3.05 -21.82 1.13
C SER A 111 -3.84 -20.51 1.24
N THR A 112 -3.26 -19.55 1.95
CA THR A 112 -3.73 -18.16 2.01
C THR A 112 -2.75 -17.23 1.28
N GLY A 113 -3.08 -15.95 1.16
CA GLY A 113 -2.20 -14.92 0.64
C GLY A 113 -0.85 -14.84 1.34
N ALA A 114 -0.74 -15.32 2.57
CA ALA A 114 0.53 -15.39 3.30
C ALA A 114 1.59 -16.26 2.58
N SER A 115 1.16 -17.26 1.80
CA SER A 115 2.06 -18.07 0.97
C SER A 115 2.76 -17.27 -0.14
N LEU A 116 2.25 -16.08 -0.46
CA LEU A 116 2.76 -15.21 -1.53
C LEU A 116 3.73 -14.16 -0.99
N TYR A 117 3.95 -14.11 0.33
CA TYR A 117 4.88 -13.18 0.95
C TYR A 117 6.29 -13.18 0.32
N PRO A 118 6.89 -14.30 -0.12
CA PRO A 118 8.20 -14.25 -0.77
C PRO A 118 8.22 -13.48 -2.11
N VAL A 119 7.08 -13.30 -2.76
CA VAL A 119 6.97 -12.71 -4.12
C VAL A 119 5.98 -11.54 -4.19
N HIS A 120 5.39 -11.12 -3.07
CA HIS A 120 4.30 -10.14 -3.07
C HIS A 120 4.72 -8.79 -3.63
N VAL A 121 5.94 -8.31 -3.34
CA VAL A 121 6.42 -7.01 -3.84
C VAL A 121 6.52 -7.03 -5.36
N GLU A 122 7.13 -8.05 -5.94
CA GLU A 122 7.22 -8.20 -7.40
C GLU A 122 5.83 -8.31 -8.04
N ARG A 123 4.89 -9.02 -7.38
CA ARG A 123 3.49 -9.11 -7.81
C ARG A 123 2.76 -7.77 -7.73
N SER A 124 2.99 -6.98 -6.69
CA SER A 124 2.43 -5.62 -6.55
C SER A 124 2.96 -4.69 -7.64
N MET A 125 4.26 -4.74 -7.92
CA MET A 125 4.90 -3.99 -9.01
C MET A 125 4.31 -4.38 -10.37
N LYS A 126 4.20 -5.68 -10.66
CA LYS A 126 3.56 -6.18 -11.90
C LYS A 126 2.13 -5.67 -12.02
N PHE A 127 1.34 -5.77 -10.94
CA PHE A 127 -0.06 -5.34 -10.93
C PHE A 127 -0.21 -3.86 -11.29
N VAL A 128 0.58 -2.97 -10.67
CA VAL A 128 0.48 -1.53 -10.97
C VAL A 128 0.94 -1.22 -12.39
N MET A 129 2.01 -1.87 -12.86
CA MET A 129 2.53 -1.69 -14.22
C MET A 129 1.51 -2.12 -15.28
N GLU A 130 0.78 -3.22 -15.08
CA GLU A 130 -0.27 -3.70 -16.00
C GLU A 130 -1.58 -2.89 -15.90
N ARG A 131 -1.93 -2.40 -14.71
CA ARG A 131 -3.20 -1.68 -14.48
C ARG A 131 -3.17 -0.24 -15.00
N TYR A 132 -2.01 0.42 -14.99
CA TYR A 132 -1.89 1.85 -15.25
C TYR A 132 -0.97 2.20 -16.43
N VAL A 133 -0.81 1.29 -17.40
CA VAL A 133 0.14 1.33 -18.54
C VAL A 133 0.26 2.68 -19.26
N ASN A 134 -0.76 3.56 -19.21
CA ASN A 134 -0.76 4.86 -19.88
C ASN A 134 -1.27 6.04 -19.02
N ALA A 135 -1.35 5.90 -17.69
CA ALA A 135 -2.01 6.91 -16.85
C ALA A 135 -1.05 8.01 -16.34
N PHE A 136 0.15 7.64 -15.90
CA PHE A 136 1.18 8.54 -15.32
C PHE A 136 2.53 7.81 -15.30
N ASN A 137 3.56 8.38 -14.65
CA ASN A 137 4.84 7.71 -14.44
C ASN A 137 4.70 6.52 -13.46
N ILE A 138 4.16 5.41 -13.98
CA ILE A 138 3.85 4.22 -13.20
C ILE A 138 5.13 3.51 -12.71
N LYS A 139 6.24 3.66 -13.43
CA LYS A 139 7.53 3.11 -13.01
C LYS A 139 7.96 3.71 -11.67
N ALA A 140 7.77 5.02 -11.45
CA ALA A 140 8.08 5.63 -10.16
C ALA A 140 7.30 4.99 -9.00
N VAL A 141 6.03 4.63 -9.22
CA VAL A 141 5.23 3.91 -8.20
C VAL A 141 5.77 2.50 -7.96
N ALA A 142 6.10 1.76 -9.03
CA ALA A 142 6.67 0.42 -8.89
C ALA A 142 8.02 0.45 -8.17
N ASP A 143 8.89 1.40 -8.50
CA ASP A 143 10.19 1.58 -7.85
C ASP A 143 10.03 1.92 -6.35
N LEU A 144 8.99 2.67 -5.97
CA LEU A 144 8.67 2.92 -4.56
C LEU A 144 8.18 1.66 -3.84
N ILE A 145 7.33 0.86 -4.48
CA ILE A 145 6.85 -0.42 -3.94
C ILE A 145 8.03 -1.38 -3.69
N GLU A 146 9.06 -1.37 -4.55
CA GLU A 146 10.25 -2.20 -4.36
C GLU A 146 10.92 -1.98 -2.99
N TYR A 147 10.82 -0.78 -2.42
CA TYR A 147 11.38 -0.50 -1.10
C TYR A 147 10.68 -1.25 0.04
N THR A 148 9.50 -1.82 -0.13
CA THR A 148 8.81 -2.58 0.94
C THR A 148 9.29 -4.03 1.06
N GLN A 149 10.28 -4.45 0.26
CA GLN A 149 10.91 -5.77 0.42
C GLN A 149 11.54 -5.96 1.80
N PHE A 150 11.38 -7.19 2.33
CA PHE A 150 12.07 -7.65 3.53
C PHE A 150 12.65 -9.06 3.33
N PRO A 151 13.92 -9.31 3.68
CA PRO A 151 14.94 -8.35 4.13
C PRO A 151 15.23 -7.24 3.11
N VAL A 152 15.71 -6.08 3.57
CA VAL A 152 16.01 -4.94 2.69
C VAL A 152 17.13 -5.31 1.71
N PRO A 153 16.91 -5.26 0.38
CA PRO A 153 17.94 -5.54 -0.61
C PRO A 153 19.10 -4.55 -0.56
N SER A 154 20.29 -5.00 -0.97
CA SER A 154 21.44 -4.11 -1.17
C SER A 154 21.13 -3.04 -2.21
N GLY A 155 21.42 -1.78 -1.90
CA GLY A 155 21.16 -0.63 -2.78
C GLY A 155 19.82 0.07 -2.57
N LEU A 156 18.97 -0.45 -1.67
CA LEU A 156 17.74 0.21 -1.21
C LEU A 156 17.86 0.68 0.25
N ASP A 157 19.06 1.01 0.71
CA ASP A 157 19.39 1.40 2.09
C ASP A 157 19.20 2.89 2.38
N ASP A 158 18.82 3.70 1.39
CA ASP A 158 18.51 5.12 1.59
C ASP A 158 17.18 5.32 2.33
N HIS A 159 17.29 5.71 3.60
CA HIS A 159 16.16 6.01 4.49
C HIS A 159 15.49 7.38 4.24
N GLY A 160 16.18 8.31 3.57
CA GLY A 160 15.66 9.67 3.28
C GLY A 160 14.89 9.77 1.96
N SER A 161 15.08 8.78 1.08
CA SER A 161 14.32 8.62 -0.16
C SER A 161 12.83 8.39 0.11
N TYR A 162 11.95 8.74 -0.85
CA TYR A 162 10.52 8.45 -0.73
C TYR A 162 10.21 6.96 -0.58
N GLY A 163 11.04 6.08 -1.16
CA GLY A 163 10.93 4.63 -0.96
C GLY A 163 11.29 4.24 0.47
N GLY A 164 12.38 4.79 1.02
CA GLY A 164 12.77 4.60 2.42
C GLY A 164 11.70 5.08 3.39
N LEU A 165 11.03 6.19 3.08
CA LEU A 165 9.90 6.71 3.85
C LEU A 165 8.65 5.81 3.74
N LEU A 166 8.37 5.24 2.57
CA LEU A 166 7.29 4.26 2.41
C LEU A 166 7.57 2.99 3.22
N ARG A 167 8.80 2.47 3.20
CA ARG A 167 9.22 1.36 4.07
C ARG A 167 9.04 1.70 5.55
N ALA A 168 9.39 2.92 5.95
CA ALA A 168 9.17 3.36 7.33
C ALA A 168 7.68 3.40 7.68
N ALA A 169 6.83 3.88 6.77
CA ALA A 169 5.37 3.87 6.95
C ALA A 169 4.82 2.44 7.10
N ASP A 170 5.30 1.52 6.28
CA ASP A 170 4.96 0.10 6.35
C ASP A 170 5.33 -0.50 7.72
N TYR A 171 6.59 -0.34 8.16
CA TYR A 171 7.02 -0.80 9.48
C TYR A 171 6.21 -0.20 10.64
N ILE A 172 5.88 1.09 10.59
CA ILE A 172 4.99 1.72 11.58
C ILE A 172 3.61 1.07 11.55
N GLY A 173 3.08 0.79 10.35
CA GLY A 173 1.84 0.05 10.15
C GLY A 173 1.86 -1.32 10.81
N GLN A 174 2.98 -2.04 10.68
CA GLN A 174 3.24 -3.34 11.31
C GLN A 174 3.21 -3.24 12.83
N PHE A 175 4.04 -2.39 13.44
CA PHE A 175 4.19 -2.35 14.89
C PHE A 175 2.97 -1.83 15.65
N THR A 176 2.09 -1.10 14.99
CA THR A 176 0.87 -0.54 15.59
C THR A 176 -0.30 -1.51 15.53
N ASP A 177 -0.16 -2.70 14.94
CA ASP A 177 -1.24 -3.66 14.79
C ASP A 177 -1.29 -4.69 15.92
N PRO A 178 -2.44 -4.82 16.62
CA PRO A 178 -2.58 -5.80 17.69
C PRO A 178 -2.49 -7.27 17.21
N ASN A 179 -2.80 -7.56 15.95
CA ASN A 179 -2.71 -8.88 15.33
C ASN A 179 -1.28 -9.27 14.96
N LEU A 180 -0.36 -8.31 14.77
CA LEU A 180 1.06 -8.63 14.50
C LEU A 180 1.64 -9.52 15.61
N ARG A 181 1.27 -9.28 16.87
CA ARG A 181 1.70 -10.10 18.03
C ARG A 181 1.26 -11.57 17.94
N ARG A 182 0.27 -11.90 17.12
CA ARG A 182 -0.19 -13.28 16.89
C ARG A 182 0.66 -14.03 15.86
N MET A 183 1.43 -13.33 15.02
CA MET A 183 2.36 -13.94 14.05
C MET A 183 3.73 -14.27 14.68
N ASN A 184 4.10 -13.61 15.79
CA ASN A 184 5.41 -13.74 16.45
C ASN A 184 5.60 -14.99 17.33
N VAL A 185 4.70 -15.98 17.30
CA VAL A 185 4.88 -17.20 18.12
C VAL A 185 5.82 -18.21 17.45
N ASN A 186 6.09 -18.10 16.14
CA ASN A 186 6.88 -19.09 15.38
C ASN A 186 8.09 -18.54 14.59
N LEU A 187 8.46 -17.27 14.76
CA LEU A 187 9.62 -16.66 14.04
C LEU A 187 10.87 -16.49 14.91
N LEU A 188 10.88 -17.05 16.13
CA LEU A 188 12.03 -17.04 17.06
C LEU A 188 12.49 -18.45 17.47
N SER A 189 12.17 -19.48 16.70
CA SER A 189 12.67 -20.85 16.90
C SER A 189 13.59 -21.28 15.77
#